data_AF-A0A950J589-F1
#
_entry.id   AF-A0A950J589-F1
#
_cell.length_a   1.000
_cell.length_b   1.000
_cell.length_c   1.000
_cell.angle_alpha   90.00
_cell.angle_beta   90.00
_cell.angle_gamma   90.00
#
_symmetry.space_group_name_H-M   'P 1'
#
loop_
_entity.id
_entity.type
_entity.pdbx_description
1 polymer ?
#
loop_
_entity_poly.entity_id
_entity_poly.type
_entity_poly.pdbx_seq_one_letter_code
_entity_poly.pdbx_strand_id
1 'polypeptide(L)'
;MAERTYLDWNATAPLRPEAREAAIAALDAVGNPSSVHAEGRAARHLIDEARRHVAALVGAEPANVVFTSGGTEANATALSPTGSDDVLLVSAIEHPSVLGGGRFPAEQVVQAPVGPDGVVDLAALEARLAAVGAAGRRVLVSLMHANNETGVVQPIAAA
;
A
#
# COMPACT_ATOMS: atom_id res chain seq x y z
N MET A 1 16.08 4.41 37.14
CA MET A 1 15.53 3.47 36.14
C MET A 1 16.39 3.59 34.89
N ALA A 2 16.84 2.49 34.29
CA ALA A 2 17.56 2.56 33.03
C ALA A 2 16.65 3.14 31.94
N GLU A 3 17.18 4.03 31.12
CA GLU A 3 16.50 4.57 29.95
C GLU A 3 16.17 3.41 28.99
N ARG A 4 14.92 3.34 28.51
CA ARG A 4 14.46 2.23 27.67
C ARG A 4 14.88 2.47 26.23
N THR A 5 15.78 1.63 25.71
CA THR A 5 16.12 1.62 24.28
C THR A 5 14.98 0.99 23.49
N TYR A 6 14.43 1.71 22.50
CA TYR A 6 13.36 1.23 21.62
C TYR A 6 13.94 0.70 20.30
N LEU A 7 13.75 -0.59 20.02
CA LEU A 7 14.31 -1.31 18.87
C LEU A 7 13.21 -1.99 18.03
N ASP A 8 12.09 -1.30 17.82
CA ASP A 8 10.89 -1.88 17.18
C ASP A 8 10.25 -0.92 16.14
N TRP A 9 11.10 -0.20 15.39
CA TRP A 9 10.65 0.80 14.40
C TRP A 9 9.86 0.19 13.22
N ASN A 10 10.03 -1.10 12.94
CA ASN A 10 9.26 -1.80 11.91
C ASN A 10 7.78 -1.99 12.31
N ALA A 11 7.47 -2.03 13.61
CA ALA A 11 6.08 -2.06 14.08
C ALA A 11 5.47 -0.64 14.07
N THR A 12 6.18 0.33 14.64
CA THR A 12 5.81 1.76 14.55
C THR A 12 7.00 2.65 14.87
N ALA A 13 7.06 3.83 14.25
CA ALA A 13 8.12 4.80 14.48
C ALA A 13 7.58 6.03 15.24
N PRO A 14 8.40 6.66 16.09
CA PRO A 14 8.05 7.96 16.66
C PRO A 14 7.70 8.98 15.58
N LEU A 15 6.62 9.74 15.79
CA LEU A 15 6.22 10.80 14.88
C LEU A 15 7.32 11.86 14.82
N ARG A 16 7.72 12.26 13.61
CA ARG A 16 8.68 13.35 13.41
C ARG A 16 8.09 14.67 13.94
N PRO A 17 8.88 15.53 14.61
CA PRO A 17 8.39 16.81 15.14
C PRO A 17 7.68 17.66 14.08
N GLU A 18 8.23 17.72 12.87
CA GLU A 18 7.70 18.51 11.75
C GLU A 18 6.34 17.97 11.29
N ALA A 19 6.15 16.64 11.30
CA ALA A 19 4.88 16.02 10.97
C ALA A 19 3.82 16.28 12.06
N ARG A 20 4.24 16.29 13.34
CA ARG A 20 3.38 16.65 14.46
C ARG A 20 2.90 18.10 14.37
N GLU A 21 3.81 19.02 14.08
CA GLU A 21 3.49 20.45 13.93
C GLU A 21 2.52 20.69 12.77
N ALA A 22 2.78 20.07 11.61
CA ALA A 22 1.88 20.16 10.45
C ALA A 22 0.47 19.60 10.76
N ALA A 23 0.39 18.47 11.47
CA ALA A 23 -0.88 17.88 11.86
C ALA A 23 -1.68 18.79 12.81
N ILE A 24 -1.02 19.40 13.81
CA ILE A 24 -1.66 20.34 14.73
C ILE A 24 -2.16 21.58 13.97
N ALA A 25 -1.32 22.15 13.11
CA ALA A 25 -1.71 23.31 12.29
C ALA A 25 -2.91 22.99 11.38
N ALA A 26 -3.00 21.77 10.85
CA ALA A 26 -4.16 21.32 10.07
C ALA A 26 -5.42 21.13 10.93
N LEU A 27 -5.29 20.69 12.19
CA LEU A 27 -6.41 20.55 13.14
C LEU A 27 -6.97 21.92 13.58
N ASP A 28 -6.13 22.94 13.65
CA ASP A 28 -6.54 24.31 13.98
C ASP A 28 -7.26 25.01 12.81
N ALA A 29 -7.16 24.46 11.59
CA ALA A 29 -7.86 24.99 10.42
C ALA A 29 -9.35 24.61 10.44
N VAL A 30 -10.21 25.54 10.02
CA VAL A 30 -11.66 25.32 9.88
C VAL A 30 -12.05 25.20 8.41
N GLY A 31 -13.10 24.42 8.15
CA GLY A 31 -13.72 24.33 6.83
C GLY A 31 -13.86 22.89 6.32
N ASN A 32 -14.90 22.67 5.53
CA ASN A 32 -15.06 21.43 4.78
C ASN A 32 -14.39 21.61 3.41
N PRO A 33 -13.41 20.77 3.02
CA PRO A 33 -12.69 20.89 1.74
C PRO A 33 -13.58 20.71 0.50
N SER A 34 -14.83 20.28 0.67
CA SER A 34 -15.85 20.23 -0.40
C SER A 34 -16.66 21.53 -0.53
N SER A 35 -16.53 22.46 0.41
CA SER A 35 -17.24 23.73 0.38
C SER A 35 -16.56 24.75 -0.54
N VAL A 36 -17.37 25.55 -1.24
CA VAL A 36 -16.88 26.57 -2.18
C VAL A 36 -16.48 27.88 -1.51
N HIS A 37 -16.82 28.12 -0.23
CA HIS A 37 -16.49 29.35 0.49
C HIS A 37 -15.01 29.40 0.91
N ALA A 38 -14.55 30.53 1.46
CA ALA A 38 -13.13 30.80 1.69
C ALA A 38 -12.44 29.74 2.56
N GLU A 39 -13.07 29.37 3.68
CA GLU A 39 -12.58 28.35 4.61
C GLU A 39 -12.51 26.97 3.95
N GLY A 40 -13.52 26.61 3.15
CA GLY A 40 -13.52 25.35 2.41
C GLY A 40 -12.40 25.28 1.36
N ARG A 41 -12.19 26.36 0.61
CA ARG A 41 -11.08 26.44 -0.36
C ARG A 41 -9.71 26.41 0.33
N ALA A 42 -9.58 27.02 1.50
CA ALA A 42 -8.36 26.96 2.29
C ALA A 42 -8.07 25.52 2.77
N ALA A 43 -9.07 24.83 3.33
CA ALA A 43 -8.96 23.42 3.71
C ALA A 43 -8.62 22.51 2.52
N ARG A 44 -9.24 22.76 1.35
CA ARG A 44 -8.93 22.03 0.11
C ARG A 44 -7.49 22.25 -0.33
N HIS A 45 -7.00 23.48 -0.28
CA HIS A 45 -5.64 23.82 -0.64
C HIS A 45 -4.61 23.06 0.21
N LEU A 46 -4.84 22.94 1.53
CA LEU A 46 -3.98 22.16 2.43
C LEU A 46 -3.88 20.68 1.98
N ILE A 47 -5.01 20.05 1.65
CA ILE A 47 -5.06 18.66 1.18
C ILE A 47 -4.35 18.52 -0.17
N ASP A 48 -4.53 19.47 -1.10
CA ASP A 48 -3.93 19.41 -2.42
C ASP A 48 -2.40 19.65 -2.37
N GLU A 49 -1.90 20.48 -1.46
CA GLU A 49 -0.46 20.60 -1.18
C GLU A 49 0.11 19.29 -0.59
N ALA A 50 -0.57 18.71 0.41
CA ALA A 50 -0.17 17.42 0.97
C ALA A 50 -0.11 16.32 -0.12
N ARG A 51 -1.09 16.33 -1.04
CA ARG A 51 -1.13 15.41 -2.18
C ARG A 51 0.07 15.56 -3.10
N ARG A 52 0.49 16.80 -3.40
CA ARG A 52 1.70 17.07 -4.20
C ARG A 52 2.95 16.54 -3.51
N HIS A 53 3.10 16.78 -2.21
CA HIS A 53 4.25 16.29 -1.45
C HIS A 53 4.32 14.76 -1.46
N VAL A 54 3.21 14.07 -1.20
CA VAL A 54 3.16 12.59 -1.23
C VAL A 54 3.48 12.04 -2.62
N ALA A 55 2.91 12.64 -3.68
CA ALA A 55 3.17 12.21 -5.05
C ALA A 55 4.66 12.29 -5.41
N ALA A 56 5.33 13.37 -4.99
CA ALA A 56 6.75 13.58 -5.23
C ALA A 56 7.65 12.51 -4.56
N LEU A 57 7.26 11.96 -3.40
CA LEU A 57 8.02 10.92 -2.70
C LEU A 57 8.14 9.62 -3.51
N VAL A 58 7.16 9.36 -4.39
CA VAL A 58 7.07 8.11 -5.17
C VAL A 58 7.12 8.35 -6.68
N GLY A 59 7.40 9.59 -7.12
CA GLY A 59 7.45 9.94 -8.54
C GLY A 59 6.11 9.83 -9.27
N ALA A 60 4.99 9.97 -8.57
CA ALA A 60 3.64 9.89 -9.14
C ALA A 60 3.10 11.29 -9.53
N GLU A 61 2.06 11.33 -10.37
CA GLU A 61 1.27 12.53 -10.54
C GLU A 61 0.34 12.75 -9.33
N PRO A 62 0.12 14.00 -8.87
CA PRO A 62 -0.78 14.27 -7.75
C PRO A 62 -2.19 13.70 -7.95
N ALA A 63 -2.70 13.69 -9.18
CA ALA A 63 -4.02 13.13 -9.51
C ALA A 63 -4.13 11.62 -9.22
N ASN A 64 -3.00 10.89 -9.18
CA ASN A 64 -2.96 9.45 -8.93
C ASN A 64 -2.79 9.09 -7.45
N VAL A 65 -2.67 10.08 -6.56
CA VAL A 65 -2.62 9.85 -5.10
C VAL A 65 -4.04 9.81 -4.56
N VAL A 66 -4.40 8.73 -3.87
CA VAL A 66 -5.65 8.60 -3.10
C VAL A 66 -5.29 8.47 -1.63
N PHE A 67 -5.85 9.34 -0.78
CA PHE A 67 -5.65 9.24 0.67
C PHE A 67 -6.59 8.19 1.25
N THR A 68 -6.05 7.31 2.10
CA THR A 68 -6.78 6.32 2.90
C THR A 68 -6.45 6.50 4.38
N SER A 69 -7.17 5.83 5.27
CA SER A 69 -6.92 5.85 6.73
C SER A 69 -5.63 5.13 7.14
N GLY A 70 -5.07 4.26 6.28
CA GLY A 70 -3.80 3.59 6.52
C GLY A 70 -3.48 2.52 5.47
N GLY A 71 -2.39 1.77 5.71
CA GLY A 71 -1.89 0.75 4.79
C GLY A 71 -2.86 -0.42 4.58
N THR A 72 -3.56 -0.87 5.62
CA THR A 72 -4.58 -1.94 5.50
C THR A 72 -5.71 -1.54 4.55
N GLU A 73 -6.22 -0.31 4.65
CA GLU A 73 -7.26 0.18 3.75
C GLU A 73 -6.71 0.41 2.33
N ALA A 74 -5.49 0.92 2.19
CA ALA A 74 -4.85 1.09 0.88
C ALA A 74 -4.72 -0.26 0.16
N ASN A 75 -4.23 -1.28 0.85
CA ASN A 75 -4.13 -2.64 0.31
C ASN A 75 -5.50 -3.19 -0.06
N ALA A 76 -6.49 -3.14 0.83
CA ALA A 76 -7.84 -3.62 0.52
C ALA A 76 -8.50 -2.85 -0.64
N THR A 77 -8.17 -1.57 -0.81
CA THR A 77 -8.67 -0.75 -1.92
C THR A 77 -8.03 -1.15 -3.25
N ALA A 78 -6.70 -1.31 -3.28
CA ALA A 78 -5.97 -1.74 -4.47
C ALA A 78 -6.30 -3.18 -4.88
N LEU A 79 -6.50 -4.06 -3.90
CA LEU A 79 -6.86 -5.47 -4.09
C LEU A 79 -8.38 -5.63 -4.27
N SER A 80 -8.90 -5.00 -5.32
CA SER A 80 -10.31 -5.07 -5.71
C SER A 80 -10.47 -5.70 -7.09
N PRO A 81 -11.22 -6.83 -7.22
CA PRO A 81 -11.49 -7.40 -8.53
C PRO A 81 -12.40 -6.47 -9.34
N THR A 82 -12.25 -6.50 -10.67
CA THR A 82 -13.13 -5.77 -11.59
C THR A 82 -14.11 -6.71 -12.31
N GLY A 83 -14.00 -8.02 -12.07
CA GLY A 83 -14.87 -9.06 -12.63
C GLY A 83 -14.95 -10.26 -11.69
N SER A 84 -15.97 -11.08 -11.87
CA SER A 84 -16.31 -12.16 -10.93
C SER A 84 -15.27 -13.27 -10.87
N ASP A 85 -14.47 -13.44 -11.92
CA ASP A 85 -13.52 -14.55 -12.07
C ASP A 85 -12.06 -14.07 -12.06
N ASP A 86 -11.80 -12.82 -11.69
CA ASP A 86 -10.44 -12.29 -11.57
C ASP A 86 -9.65 -13.08 -10.51
N VAL A 87 -8.34 -13.21 -10.70
CA VAL A 87 -7.44 -13.89 -9.75
C VAL A 87 -6.49 -12.87 -9.14
N LEU A 88 -6.28 -12.97 -7.84
CA LEU A 88 -5.23 -12.27 -7.14
C LEU A 88 -4.03 -13.20 -6.96
N LEU A 89 -2.88 -12.86 -7.53
CA LEU A 89 -1.63 -13.57 -7.35
C LEU A 89 -0.71 -12.76 -6.42
N VAL A 90 -0.35 -13.34 -5.29
CA VAL A 90 0.47 -12.70 -4.24
C VAL A 90 1.69 -13.54 -3.89
N SER A 91 2.72 -12.96 -3.27
CA SER A 91 3.78 -13.78 -2.66
C SER A 91 3.30 -14.48 -1.39
N ALA A 92 3.98 -15.55 -0.97
CA ALA A 92 3.64 -16.25 0.27
C ALA A 92 4.05 -15.51 1.56
N ILE A 93 4.77 -14.38 1.44
CA ILE A 93 5.33 -13.63 2.58
C ILE A 93 4.62 -12.29 2.83
N GLU A 94 3.54 -11.99 2.11
CA GLU A 94 2.78 -10.74 2.19
C GLU A 94 2.31 -10.39 3.61
N HIS A 95 2.12 -9.09 3.88
CA HIS A 95 1.47 -8.64 5.10
C HIS A 95 0.04 -9.24 5.19
N PRO A 96 -0.51 -9.54 6.38
CA PRO A 96 -1.86 -10.11 6.52
C PRO A 96 -2.98 -9.35 5.79
N SER A 97 -2.86 -8.04 5.63
CA SER A 97 -3.83 -7.23 4.86
C SER A 97 -3.86 -7.55 3.35
N VAL A 98 -2.78 -8.13 2.81
CA VAL A 98 -2.67 -8.56 1.41
C VAL A 98 -2.97 -10.06 1.31
N LEU A 99 -2.45 -10.88 2.23
CA LEU A 99 -2.78 -12.32 2.29
C LEU A 99 -4.28 -12.57 2.49
N GLY A 100 -4.99 -11.66 3.16
CA GLY A 100 -6.44 -11.69 3.30
C GLY A 100 -7.20 -11.44 1.99
N GLY A 101 -6.52 -11.12 0.89
CA GLY A 101 -7.09 -11.01 -0.45
C GLY A 101 -7.83 -9.70 -0.75
N GLY A 102 -7.92 -8.78 0.22
CA GLY A 102 -8.68 -7.54 0.05
C GLY A 102 -10.16 -7.82 -0.20
N ARG A 103 -10.62 -7.55 -1.43
CA ARG A 103 -12.01 -7.80 -1.86
C ARG A 103 -12.15 -9.00 -2.80
N PHE A 104 -11.07 -9.76 -3.03
CA PHE A 104 -11.14 -11.02 -3.75
C PHE A 104 -11.73 -12.13 -2.84
N PRO A 105 -12.55 -13.05 -3.39
CA PRO A 105 -12.88 -14.31 -2.73
C PRO A 105 -11.61 -15.11 -2.39
N ALA A 106 -11.60 -15.80 -1.26
CA ALA A 106 -10.42 -16.53 -0.78
C ALA A 106 -9.93 -17.60 -1.79
N GLU A 107 -10.86 -18.23 -2.49
CA GLU A 107 -10.59 -19.22 -3.54
C GLU A 107 -9.97 -18.63 -4.81
N GLN A 108 -9.98 -17.31 -4.96
CA GLN A 108 -9.38 -16.57 -6.07
C GLN A 108 -8.02 -15.97 -5.73
N VAL A 109 -7.53 -16.20 -4.50
CA VAL A 109 -6.19 -15.79 -4.07
C VAL A 109 -5.22 -16.95 -4.25
N VAL A 110 -4.21 -16.74 -5.09
CA VAL A 110 -3.16 -17.72 -5.38
C VAL A 110 -1.84 -17.17 -4.85
N GLN A 111 -1.04 -18.04 -4.23
CA GLN A 111 0.28 -17.66 -3.70
C GLN A 111 1.42 -18.19 -4.57
N ALA A 112 2.37 -17.31 -4.86
CA ALA A 112 3.68 -17.64 -5.43
C ALA A 112 4.67 -17.97 -4.29
N PRO A 113 5.50 -19.02 -4.45
CA PRO A 113 6.42 -19.45 -3.44
C PRO A 113 7.58 -18.47 -3.32
N VAL A 114 8.26 -18.56 -2.20
CA VAL A 114 9.39 -17.71 -1.85
C VAL A 114 10.56 -18.62 -1.53
N GLY A 115 11.74 -18.25 -2.02
CA GLY A 115 12.99 -18.97 -1.77
C GLY A 115 13.45 -18.87 -0.32
N PRO A 116 14.46 -19.66 0.07
CA PRO A 116 15.06 -19.60 1.41
C PRO A 116 15.77 -18.26 1.70
N ASP A 117 16.06 -17.47 0.66
CA ASP A 117 16.60 -16.12 0.74
C ASP A 117 15.50 -15.05 0.98
N GLY A 118 14.24 -15.44 1.07
CA GLY A 118 13.12 -14.53 1.29
C GLY A 118 12.70 -13.77 0.02
N VAL A 119 13.17 -14.19 -1.16
CA VAL A 119 12.80 -13.57 -2.45
C VAL A 119 11.75 -14.42 -3.17
N VAL A 120 10.74 -13.78 -3.75
CA VAL A 120 9.72 -14.46 -4.57
C VAL A 120 10.36 -15.20 -5.74
N ASP A 121 9.92 -16.44 -5.97
CA ASP A 121 10.34 -17.22 -7.14
C ASP A 121 9.65 -16.66 -8.39
N LEU A 122 10.38 -15.85 -9.16
CA LEU A 122 9.87 -15.21 -10.37
C LEU A 122 9.49 -16.23 -11.46
N ALA A 123 10.20 -17.36 -11.58
CA ALA A 123 9.84 -18.38 -12.55
C ALA A 123 8.51 -19.05 -12.17
N ALA A 124 8.30 -19.30 -10.89
CA ALA A 124 7.05 -19.85 -10.38
C ALA A 124 5.90 -18.82 -10.40
N LEU A 125 6.19 -17.52 -10.31
CA LEU A 125 5.25 -16.43 -10.51
C LEU A 125 4.79 -16.38 -11.98
N GLU A 126 5.75 -16.37 -12.92
CA GLU A 126 5.49 -16.36 -14.37
C GLU A 126 4.67 -17.58 -14.82
N ALA A 127 5.04 -18.78 -14.36
CA ALA A 127 4.30 -20.00 -14.68
C ALA A 127 2.84 -19.95 -14.20
N ARG A 128 2.57 -19.39 -13.02
CA ARG A 128 1.21 -19.20 -12.50
C ARG A 128 0.43 -18.17 -13.32
N LEU A 129 1.06 -17.04 -13.63
CA LEU A 129 0.45 -16.01 -14.47
C LEU A 129 0.04 -16.59 -15.83
N ALA A 130 0.93 -17.35 -16.47
CA ALA A 130 0.65 -18.03 -17.74
C ALA A 130 -0.51 -19.02 -17.63
N ALA A 131 -0.56 -19.83 -16.56
CA ALA A 131 -1.63 -20.80 -16.34
C ALA A 131 -3.01 -20.12 -16.18
N VAL A 132 -3.09 -19.01 -15.44
CA VAL A 132 -4.35 -18.27 -15.27
C VAL A 132 -4.75 -17.57 -16.57
N GLY A 133 -3.78 -17.00 -17.30
CA GLY A 133 -4.02 -16.40 -18.61
C GLY A 133 -4.53 -17.39 -19.65
N ALA A 134 -3.99 -18.61 -19.67
CA ALA A 134 -4.46 -19.69 -20.56
C ALA A 134 -5.92 -20.11 -20.28
N ALA A 135 -6.40 -19.90 -19.05
CA ALA A 135 -7.80 -20.11 -18.68
C ALA A 135 -8.72 -18.92 -19.03
N GLY A 136 -8.19 -17.87 -19.69
CA GLY A 136 -8.96 -16.68 -20.09
C GLY A 136 -9.34 -15.76 -18.92
N ARG A 137 -8.68 -15.91 -17.77
CA ARG A 137 -8.96 -15.12 -16.55
C ARG A 137 -7.97 -13.97 -16.44
N ARG A 138 -8.42 -12.86 -15.86
CA ARG A 138 -7.55 -11.71 -15.56
C ARG A 138 -6.84 -11.91 -14.23
N VAL A 139 -5.62 -11.40 -14.14
CA VAL A 139 -4.79 -11.51 -12.93
C VAL A 139 -4.42 -10.12 -12.45
N LEU A 140 -4.59 -9.88 -11.15
CA LEU A 140 -3.91 -8.83 -10.43
C LEU A 140 -2.72 -9.47 -9.71
N VAL A 141 -1.51 -8.99 -9.99
CA VAL A 141 -0.30 -9.39 -9.25
C VAL A 141 -0.02 -8.36 -8.17
N SER A 142 0.21 -8.80 -6.93
CA SER A 142 0.59 -7.93 -5.82
C SER A 142 1.77 -8.53 -5.07
N LEU A 143 2.88 -7.81 -5.05
CA LEU A 143 4.09 -8.16 -4.32
C LEU A 143 4.48 -7.01 -3.39
N MET A 144 4.76 -7.29 -2.13
CA MET A 144 5.36 -6.32 -1.23
C MET A 144 6.71 -5.85 -1.78
N HIS A 145 7.05 -4.58 -1.58
CA HIS A 145 8.36 -4.09 -1.99
C HIS A 145 9.50 -4.58 -1.08
N ALA A 146 9.24 -4.64 0.24
CA ALA A 146 10.19 -5.16 1.22
C ALA A 146 9.44 -5.85 2.36
N ASN A 147 10.03 -6.92 2.89
CA ASN A 147 9.43 -7.68 3.98
C ASN A 147 9.64 -6.99 5.33
N ASN A 148 8.53 -6.79 6.05
CA ASN A 148 8.52 -6.09 7.34
C ASN A 148 9.18 -6.91 8.48
N GLU A 149 9.38 -8.21 8.31
CA GLU A 149 10.01 -9.09 9.31
C GLU A 149 11.51 -9.31 9.02
N THR A 150 11.86 -9.63 7.78
CA THR A 150 13.24 -9.98 7.39
C THR A 150 14.03 -8.82 6.79
N GLY A 151 13.35 -7.77 6.32
CA GLY A 151 13.96 -6.65 5.61
C GLY A 151 14.36 -6.95 4.16
N VAL A 152 14.09 -8.16 3.65
CA VAL A 152 14.42 -8.55 2.28
C VAL A 152 13.61 -7.73 1.28
N VAL A 153 14.30 -7.09 0.32
CA VAL A 153 13.71 -6.31 -0.76
C VAL A 153 13.36 -7.22 -1.93
N GLN A 154 12.14 -7.12 -2.44
CA GLN A 154 11.67 -7.91 -3.58
C GLN A 154 12.08 -7.25 -4.91
N PRO A 155 12.33 -8.05 -5.96
CA PRO A 155 12.75 -7.56 -7.28
C PRO A 155 11.57 -7.00 -8.10
N ILE A 156 10.88 -5.96 -7.58
CA ILE A 156 9.65 -5.40 -8.18
C ILE A 156 9.85 -4.94 -9.63
N ALA A 157 11.01 -4.41 -10.00
CA ALA A 157 11.27 -3.96 -11.37
C ALA A 157 11.39 -5.11 -12.39
N ALA A 158 11.67 -6.34 -11.92
CA ALA A 158 11.82 -7.51 -12.78
C ALA A 158 10.56 -8.40 -12.80
N ALA A 159 9.64 -8.21 -11.84
CA ALA A 159 8.36 -8.89 -11.75
C ALA A 159 7.30 -8.23 -12.63
#